data_AF-A0A660NC07-F1
#
_entry.id   AF-A0A660NC07-F1
#
_cell.length_a   1.000
_cell.length_b   1.000
_cell.length_c   1.000
_cell.angle_alpha   90.00
_cell.angle_beta   90.00
_cell.angle_gamma   90.00
#
_symmetry.space_group_name_H-M   'P 1'
#
loop_
_entity.id
_entity.type
_entity.pdbx_description
1 polymer ?
#
loop_
_entity_poly.entity_id
_entity_poly.type
_entity_poly.pdbx_seq_one_letter_code
_entity_poly.pdbx_strand_id
1 'polypeptide(L)' 'NKKKTRRLYYSNYQPDFIDITLQREWVSTLVNIKFEDTELSVPDHYEEILRAVYGDYMKMPPKNQRRPTHSSTEIEIYG' A
#
# COMPACT_ATOMS: atom_id res chain seq x y z
N ASN A 1 23.61 14.53 -8.38
CA ASN A 1 23.47 14.77 -6.92
C ASN A 1 22.37 13.87 -6.36
N LYS A 2 22.69 12.68 -5.83
CA LYS A 2 21.72 11.86 -5.08
C LYS A 2 21.86 12.19 -3.60
N LYS A 3 21.15 13.21 -3.11
CA LYS A 3 21.10 13.49 -1.68
C LYS A 3 20.39 12.32 -0.99
N LYS A 4 21.02 11.68 0.00
CA LYS A 4 20.37 10.66 0.83
C LYS A 4 19.40 11.37 1.78
N THR A 5 18.11 11.32 1.46
CA THR A 5 17.04 11.84 2.33
C THR A 5 16.57 10.75 3.29
N ARG A 6 16.18 11.12 4.51
CA ARG A 6 15.59 10.18 5.48
C ARG A 6 14.20 9.69 5.08
N ARG A 7 13.44 10.53 4.36
CA ARG A 7 12.10 10.20 3.88
C ARG A 7 12.08 9.90 2.39
N LEU A 8 11.22 8.97 2.01
CA LEU A 8 10.92 8.58 0.63
C LEU A 8 9.47 8.91 0.33
N TYR A 9 9.22 9.47 -0.86
CA TYR A 9 7.87 9.64 -1.37
C TYR A 9 7.31 8.27 -1.78
N TYR A 10 6.07 7.98 -1.37
CA TYR A 10 5.36 6.77 -1.74
C TYR A 10 4.13 7.13 -2.56
N SER A 11 3.94 6.43 -3.67
CA SER A 11 2.76 6.51 -4.51
C SER A 11 2.27 5.11 -4.85
N ASN A 12 0.97 4.89 -4.76
CA ASN A 12 0.31 3.66 -5.20
C ASN A 12 -0.70 4.00 -6.33
N TYR A 13 -1.27 2.97 -6.97
CA TYR A 13 -2.27 3.08 -8.02
C TYR A 13 -3.55 3.78 -7.58
N GLN A 14 -3.89 3.80 -6.28
CA GLN A 14 -5.06 4.53 -5.79
C GLN A 14 -4.69 6.00 -5.62
N PRO A 15 -5.32 6.92 -6.35
CA PRO A 15 -5.00 8.35 -6.27
C PRO A 15 -5.31 8.97 -4.90
N ASP A 16 -6.07 8.29 -4.04
CA ASP A 16 -6.39 8.76 -2.69
C ASP A 16 -5.15 8.83 -1.75
N PHE A 17 -4.01 8.23 -2.14
CA PHE A 17 -2.80 8.13 -1.31
C PHE A 17 -1.61 8.95 -1.85
N ILE A 18 -1.85 10.11 -2.46
CA ILE A 18 -0.82 10.91 -3.15
C ILE A 18 0.16 11.65 -2.22
N ASP A 19 0.00 11.64 -0.88
CA ASP A 19 0.87 12.40 0.03
C ASP A 19 1.56 11.55 1.13
N ILE A 20 1.84 10.27 0.86
CA ILE A 20 2.47 9.39 1.85
C ILE A 20 4.00 9.49 1.77
N THR A 21 4.63 9.60 2.94
CA THR A 21 6.08 9.49 3.07
C THR A 21 6.47 8.34 3.98
N LEU A 22 7.43 7.52 3.54
CA LEU A 22 7.99 6.41 4.29
C LEU A 22 9.36 6.78 4.86
N GLN A 23 9.75 6.16 5.98
CA GLN A 23 11.13 6.21 6.44
C GLN A 23 11.99 5.37 5.49
N ARG A 24 13.19 5.85 5.13
CA ARG A 24 14.10 5.09 4.26
C ARG A 24 14.45 3.75 4.88
N GLU A 25 14.61 3.72 6.20
CA GLU A 25 14.98 2.54 6.96
C GLU A 25 13.96 1.42 6.75
N TRP A 26 12.67 1.76 6.63
CA TRP A 26 11.58 0.80 6.42
C TRP A 26 11.67 0.00 5.13
N VAL A 27 12.43 0.47 4.14
CA VAL A 27 12.60 -0.22 2.84
C VAL A 27 14.06 -0.61 2.58
N SER A 28 14.93 -0.45 3.59
CA SER A 28 16.37 -0.64 3.42
C SER A 28 16.83 -2.10 3.54
N THR A 29 16.05 -2.92 4.24
CA THR A 29 16.32 -4.34 4.47
C THR A 29 15.13 -5.14 3.95
N LEU A 30 15.43 -6.28 3.33
CA LEU A 30 14.42 -7.21 2.84
C LEU A 30 14.50 -8.51 3.62
N VAL A 31 13.34 -9.11 3.88
CA VAL A 31 13.19 -10.44 4.45
C VAL A 31 12.32 -11.27 3.53
N ASN A 32 12.58 -12.57 3.48
CA ASN A 32 11.70 -13.50 2.80
C ASN A 32 10.59 -13.93 3.76
N ILE A 33 9.35 -13.83 3.29
CA ILE A 33 8.18 -14.35 3.98
C ILE A 33 7.52 -15.42 3.13
N LYS A 34 6.98 -16.45 3.77
CA LYS A 34 6.11 -17.41 3.10
C LYS A 34 4.69 -16.84 3.03
N PHE A 35 4.18 -16.70 1.82
CA PHE A 35 2.79 -16.35 1.56
C PHE A 35 2.18 -17.48 0.72
N GLU A 36 1.25 -18.23 1.33
CA GLU A 36 0.69 -19.45 0.75
C GLU A 36 1.78 -20.47 0.36
N ASP A 37 1.91 -20.79 -0.92
CA ASP A 37 2.90 -21.72 -1.50
C ASP A 37 4.16 -21.00 -2.02
N THR A 38 4.21 -19.67 -1.92
CA THR A 38 5.26 -18.84 -2.52
C THR A 38 6.10 -18.12 -1.45
N GLU A 39 7.40 -17.98 -1.71
CA GLU A 39 8.30 -17.17 -0.90
C GLU A 39 8.46 -15.79 -1.55
N LEU A 40 8.17 -14.72 -0.79
CA LEU A 40 8.18 -13.34 -1.27
C LEU A 40 9.20 -12.51 -0.49
N SER A 41 10.01 -11.73 -1.21
CA SER A 41 10.92 -10.77 -0.61
C SER A 41 10.18 -9.46 -0.34
N VAL A 42 10.03 -9.10 0.93
CA VAL A 42 9.32 -7.90 1.39
C VAL A 42 10.22 -7.05 2.29
N PRO A 43 9.93 -5.75 2.47
CA PRO A 43 10.62 -4.95 3.47
C PRO A 43 10.42 -5.54 4.87
N ASP A 44 11.45 -5.53 5.71
CA ASP A 44 11.37 -6.02 7.09
C ASP A 44 10.38 -5.25 7.97
N HIS A 45 10.18 -3.96 7.68
CA HIS A 45 9.17 -3.09 8.30
C HIS A 45 7.83 -3.05 7.54
N TYR A 46 7.39 -4.19 6.99
CA TYR A 46 6.14 -4.25 6.22
C TYR A 46 4.90 -3.83 7.03
N GLU A 47 4.87 -4.09 8.34
CA GLU A 47 3.74 -3.68 9.18
C GLU A 47 3.59 -2.16 9.27
N GLU A 48 4.70 -1.44 9.47
CA GLU A 48 4.71 0.02 9.55
C GLU A 48 4.33 0.65 8.21
N ILE A 49 4.81 0.08 7.10
CA ILE A 49 4.44 0.51 5.76
C ILE A 49 2.93 0.32 5.55
N LEU A 50 2.39 -0.87 5.84
CA LEU A 50 0.97 -1.16 5.66
C LEU A 50 0.09 -0.25 6.53
N ARG A 51 0.49 0.04 7.77
CA ARG A 51 -0.22 1.00 8.63
C ARG A 51 -0.15 2.43 8.11
N ALA A 52 1.00 2.86 7.58
CA ALA A 52 1.14 4.19 7.00
C ALA A 52 0.27 4.38 5.75
N VAL A 53 0.11 3.32 4.95
CA VAL A 53 -0.66 3.35 3.71
C VAL A 53 -2.15 3.15 3.93
N TYR A 54 -2.54 2.19 4.77
CA TYR A 54 -3.92 1.72 4.86
C TYR A 54 -4.57 1.95 6.24
N GLY A 55 -3.83 2.48 7.22
CA GLY A 55 -4.31 2.64 8.59
C GLY A 55 -4.40 1.30 9.34
N ASP A 56 -5.51 1.06 10.03
CA ASP A 56 -5.77 -0.21 10.74
C ASP A 56 -6.18 -1.33 9.77
N TYR A 57 -5.25 -1.71 8.88
CA TYR A 57 -5.50 -2.52 7.69
C TYR A 57 -5.97 -3.96 7.99
N MET A 58 -5.67 -4.47 9.19
CA MET A 58 -6.12 -5.80 9.64
C MET A 58 -7.57 -5.78 10.13
N LYS A 59 -8.14 -4.61 10.37
CA LYS A 59 -9.53 -4.45 10.78
C LYS A 59 -10.42 -4.22 9.57
N MET A 60 -11.28 -5.19 9.30
CA MET A 60 -12.23 -5.10 8.20
C MET A 60 -13.16 -3.90 8.38
N PRO A 61 -13.37 -3.05 7.35
CA PRO A 61 -14.30 -1.94 7.46
C PRO A 61 -15.74 -2.44 7.69
N PRO A 62 -16.61 -1.64 8.33
CA PRO A 62 -18.03 -1.91 8.44
C PRO A 62 -18.66 -2.27 7.09
N LYS A 63 -19.65 -3.18 7.08
CA LYS A 63 -20.24 -3.72 5.84
C LYS A 63 -20.77 -2.61 4.90
N ASN A 64 -21.34 -1.55 5.45
CA ASN A 64 -21.84 -0.39 4.71
C ASN A 64 -20.74 0.51 4.09
N GLN A 65 -19.48 0.34 4.52
CA GLN A 65 -18.32 1.07 4.02
C GLN A 65 -17.45 0.25 3.06
N ARG A 66 -17.76 -1.04 2.84
CA ARG A 66 -17.07 -1.92 1.89
C ARG A 66 -17.49 -1.58 0.46
N ARG A 67 -16.96 -0.48 -0.08
CA ARG A 67 -17.20 -0.03 -1.45
C ARG A 67 -15.95 -0.26 -2.31
N PRO A 68 -16.08 -0.69 -3.57
CA PRO A 68 -14.94 -0.78 -4.47
C PRO A 68 -14.36 0.62 -4.70
N THR A 69 -13.04 0.75 -4.54
CA THR A 69 -12.31 2.03 -4.75
C THR A 69 -11.55 2.08 -6.06
N HIS A 70 -11.39 0.94 -6.74
CA HIS A 70 -10.74 0.81 -8.05
C HIS A 70 -11.75 0.25 -9.05
N SER A 71 -12.24 1.11 -9.94
CA SER A 71 -13.28 0.86 -10.95
C SER A 71 -14.71 0.62 -10.41
N SER A 72 -15.62 1.51 -10.79
CA SER A 72 -17.07 1.29 -10.67
C SER A 72 -17.83 1.70 -11.93
N THR A 73 -17.16 1.81 -13.07
CA THR A 73 -17.87 2.12 -14.32
C THR A 73 -18.47 0.82 -14.85
N GLU A 74 -19.70 0.51 -14.43
CA GLU A 74 -20.61 -0.20 -15.32
C GLU A 74 -20.61 0.57 -16.64
N ILE A 75 -20.22 -0.09 -17.74
CA ILE A 75 -20.27 0.52 -19.05
C ILE A 75 -21.75 0.69 -19.39
N GLU A 76 -22.27 1.91 -19.31
CA GLU A 76 -23.58 2.23 -19.84
C GLU A 76 -23.51 2.22 -21.37
N ILE A 77 -24.07 1.19 -21.99
CA ILE A 77 -24.24 1.12 -23.44
C ILE A 77 -25.51 1.91 -23.78
N TYR A 78 -25.35 3.13 -24.29
CA TYR A 78 -26.45 3.87 -24.91
C TYR A 78 -26.71 3.25 -26.30
N GLY A 79 -27.87 2.62 -26.45
CA GLY A 79 -28.38 2.14 -27.74
C GLY A 79 -29.06 3.23 -28.55
#